data_AF-A0A316SAY9-F1
#
_entry.id   AF-A0A316SAY9-F1
#
_cell.length_a   1.000
_cell.length_b   1.000
_cell.length_c   1.000
_cell.angle_alpha   90.00
_cell.angle_beta   90.00
_cell.angle_gamma   90.00
#
_symmetry.space_group_name_H-M   'P 1'
#
loop_
_entity.id
_entity.type
_entity.pdbx_description
1 polymer ?
#
loop_
_entity_poly.entity_id
_entity_poly.type
_entity_poly.pdbx_seq_one_letter_code
_entity_poly.pdbx_strand_id
1 'polypeptide(L)'
;MKNEENIALIEQELSDFKIDRSSIKELLEVKVTTAKKLTSDEYQSISEILTEKLGSDIYMNKIVDPAILGGIIVQVGDKVFDASALRKLKKMEVVMDGIDIHEYSLQDTAKISDAMSSKLENYNVDVNLEEVGIVEKIGDGIATVIGMKNAMAGEMVEFPNNVTGMVLNLDREDVGIVLLGGETLVKEGDIVRRTGRIMEVGVGEGLLGRVVSALGEPIDGKGPVKYAEKRPIESPAHGIADRESVDTPLQTGIKCIDALVPIGRGQRELIIGDRGTGKTAVAVDTILNQKGQNVICIYVAIGQKASNVARIVRTLEQHGAMEYSIVVAATAADSAPLQYIAPYAGVTMAEYFMDHGKDVLCVYDDLSKHAVAYRAMSLLLRRPPGREAYPGDVFYLHSRLLERAAKLNKELGNGSITALPVIETLAGDVGGFIPTNVISITDGQIFLESELFYAGIRPAINSGLSVSRVGGAAQIKAMKSVAGTLRLDLAQYRELAAFAQFASDLDKATKAQLERGQRLMEIMKQGQYQPLPVEKEVMSIYLGTKGYLDDIDVKKITRFEKEFLEFMDAAYAQVGESIRTEKKITDETEATLKKAIEQFKETFLASEGR
;
A
#
# COMPACT_ATOMS: atom_id res chain seq x y z
N MET A 1 71.84 40.36 -7.62
CA MET A 1 71.51 39.84 -6.28
C MET A 1 71.34 38.34 -6.40
N LYS A 2 72.01 37.58 -5.53
CA LYS A 2 71.96 36.11 -5.52
C LYS A 2 70.57 35.66 -5.08
N ASN A 3 70.09 34.50 -5.53
CA ASN A 3 68.73 33.99 -5.23
C ASN A 3 68.37 34.03 -3.73
N GLU A 4 69.34 33.86 -2.85
CA GLU A 4 69.15 33.94 -1.39
C GLU A 4 68.85 35.37 -0.90
N GLU A 5 69.42 36.40 -1.53
CA GLU A 5 69.12 37.80 -1.20
C GLU A 5 67.71 38.20 -1.66
N ASN A 6 67.23 37.66 -2.79
CA ASN A 6 65.86 37.91 -3.25
C ASN A 6 64.82 37.20 -2.37
N ILE A 7 65.10 35.97 -1.92
CA ILE A 7 64.20 35.25 -1.02
C ILE A 7 64.17 35.93 0.35
N ALA A 8 65.33 36.35 0.87
CA ALA A 8 65.40 37.12 2.11
C ALA A 8 64.68 38.47 2.01
N LEU A 9 64.75 39.16 0.85
CA LEU A 9 64.01 40.39 0.61
C LEU A 9 62.49 40.15 0.56
N ILE A 10 62.04 39.06 -0.08
CA ILE A 10 60.62 38.67 -0.15
C ILE A 10 60.10 38.26 1.23
N GLU A 11 60.86 37.49 2.01
CA GLU A 11 60.51 37.12 3.38
C GLU A 11 60.44 38.34 4.30
N GLN A 12 61.37 39.29 4.14
CA GLN A 12 61.37 40.56 4.86
C GLN A 12 60.16 41.42 4.48
N GLU A 13 59.86 41.58 3.19
CA GLU A 13 58.68 42.33 2.71
C GLU A 13 57.36 41.68 3.14
N LEU A 14 57.27 40.34 3.14
CA LEU A 14 56.09 39.61 3.64
C LEU A 14 55.95 39.69 5.16
N SER A 15 57.06 39.79 5.92
CA SER A 15 57.04 39.94 7.38
C SER A 15 56.55 41.32 7.84
N ASP A 16 56.81 42.35 7.04
CA ASP A 16 56.29 43.72 7.23
C ASP A 16 54.86 43.88 6.68
N PHE A 17 54.37 42.93 5.88
CA PHE A 17 53.04 42.90 5.30
C PHE A 17 51.97 42.55 6.36
N LYS A 18 51.59 43.52 7.18
CA LYS A 18 50.47 43.39 8.12
C LYS A 18 49.15 43.61 7.40
N ILE A 19 48.45 42.52 7.08
CA ILE A 19 47.05 42.57 6.65
C ILE A 19 46.20 42.96 7.86
N ASP A 20 45.65 44.18 7.84
CA ASP A 20 44.62 44.59 8.79
C ASP A 20 43.31 43.85 8.44
N ARG A 21 43.10 42.69 9.06
CA ARG A 21 41.90 41.86 8.85
C ARG A 21 40.59 42.61 9.15
N SER A 22 40.64 43.74 9.88
CA SER A 22 39.47 44.57 10.15
C SER A 22 38.99 45.39 8.94
N SER A 23 39.81 45.48 7.88
CA SER A 23 39.54 46.26 6.65
C SER A 23 39.22 45.41 5.42
N ILE A 24 39.26 44.07 5.54
CA ILE A 24 38.86 43.16 4.47
C ILE A 24 37.34 43.17 4.43
N LYS A 25 36.74 43.84 3.43
CA LYS A 25 35.33 43.62 3.10
C LYS A 25 35.17 42.14 2.76
N GLU A 26 34.40 41.41 3.56
CA GLU A 26 33.97 40.05 3.20
C GLU A 26 33.14 40.14 1.92
N LEU A 27 33.75 39.79 0.79
CA LEU A 27 33.05 39.67 -0.47
C LEU A 27 32.11 38.47 -0.39
N LEU A 28 30.85 38.68 -0.74
CA LEU A 28 29.88 37.60 -0.80
C LEU A 28 30.22 36.68 -1.98
N GLU A 29 30.57 35.42 -1.73
CA GLU A 29 30.80 34.46 -2.81
C GLU A 29 29.48 34.13 -3.51
N VAL A 30 29.47 34.31 -4.84
CA VAL A 30 28.33 34.00 -5.70
C VAL A 30 28.79 33.04 -6.78
N LYS A 31 28.23 31.83 -6.83
CA LYS A 31 28.50 30.90 -7.92
C LYS A 31 27.56 31.20 -9.08
N VAL A 32 28.13 31.39 -10.26
CA VAL A 32 27.40 31.69 -11.50
C VAL A 32 27.68 30.61 -12.52
N THR A 33 26.62 29.89 -12.89
CA THR A 33 26.66 28.81 -13.89
C THR A 33 26.01 29.28 -15.19
N THR A 34 26.71 29.07 -16.30
CA THR A 34 26.28 29.51 -17.64
C THR A 34 26.53 28.41 -18.67
N ALA A 35 25.74 28.36 -19.75
CA ALA A 35 25.88 27.33 -20.78
C ALA A 35 27.17 27.46 -21.60
N LYS A 36 27.74 28.67 -21.65
CA LYS A 36 28.97 29.02 -22.37
C LYS A 36 29.79 29.97 -21.51
N LYS A 37 31.10 30.01 -21.75
CA LYS A 37 32.00 30.93 -21.06
C LYS A 37 31.58 32.38 -21.30
N LEU A 38 31.37 33.12 -20.21
CA LEU A 38 31.04 34.55 -20.24
C LEU A 38 32.17 35.37 -20.88
N THR A 39 31.79 36.33 -21.71
CA THR A 39 32.67 37.41 -22.18
C THR A 39 32.96 38.41 -21.07
N SER A 40 33.97 39.26 -21.26
CA SER A 40 34.34 40.30 -20.28
C SER A 40 33.20 41.29 -20.01
N ASP A 41 32.44 41.66 -21.05
CA ASP A 41 31.35 42.62 -20.95
C ASP A 41 30.12 42.02 -20.25
N GLU A 42 29.78 40.77 -20.55
CA GLU A 42 28.72 40.04 -19.86
C GLU A 42 29.08 39.83 -18.39
N TYR A 43 30.34 39.54 -18.08
CA TYR A 43 30.81 39.40 -16.71
C TYR A 43 30.59 40.69 -15.90
N GLN A 44 31.01 41.83 -16.46
CA GLN A 44 30.89 43.11 -15.78
C GLN A 44 29.41 43.47 -15.57
N SER A 45 28.59 43.28 -16.59
CA SER A 45 27.14 43.53 -16.52
C SER A 45 26.45 42.66 -15.46
N ILE A 46 26.75 41.35 -15.43
CA ILE A 46 26.18 40.43 -14.43
C ILE A 46 26.66 40.80 -13.02
N SER A 47 27.93 41.17 -12.87
CA SER A 47 28.49 41.55 -11.57
C SER A 47 27.87 42.82 -11.01
N GLU A 48 27.58 43.82 -11.85
CA GLU A 48 26.90 45.06 -11.45
C GLU A 48 25.47 44.77 -11.01
N ILE A 49 24.72 44.00 -11.80
CA ILE A 49 23.33 43.61 -11.49
C ILE A 49 23.25 42.83 -10.17
N LEU A 50 24.18 41.89 -9.95
CA LEU A 50 24.18 41.07 -8.74
C LEU A 50 24.62 41.85 -7.50
N THR A 51 25.59 42.76 -7.62
CA THR A 51 25.97 43.68 -6.54
C THR A 51 24.80 44.58 -6.14
N GLU A 52 24.07 45.14 -7.11
CA GLU A 52 22.88 45.97 -6.87
C GLU A 52 21.77 45.17 -6.18
N LYS A 53 21.47 43.96 -6.67
CA LYS A 53 20.40 43.12 -6.11
C LYS A 53 20.71 42.54 -4.74
N LEU A 54 21.97 42.20 -4.48
CA LEU A 54 22.39 41.58 -3.22
C LEU A 54 22.80 42.62 -2.17
N GLY A 55 22.98 43.88 -2.57
CA GLY A 55 23.33 44.99 -1.67
C GLY A 55 24.69 44.82 -0.99
N SER A 56 25.58 44.00 -1.56
CA SER A 56 26.90 43.65 -1.03
C SER A 56 27.89 43.47 -2.18
N ASP A 57 29.15 43.82 -1.95
CA ASP A 57 30.23 43.56 -2.91
C ASP A 57 30.42 42.04 -3.05
N ILE A 58 30.43 41.52 -4.28
CA ILE A 58 30.44 40.08 -4.56
C ILE A 58 31.75 39.59 -5.14
N TYR A 59 32.08 38.32 -4.87
CA TYR A 59 33.08 37.55 -5.59
C TYR A 59 32.40 36.47 -6.43
N MET A 60 32.54 36.54 -7.76
CA MET A 60 31.80 35.68 -8.67
C MET A 60 32.64 34.47 -9.13
N ASN A 61 32.27 33.28 -8.66
CA ASN A 61 32.88 32.00 -9.04
C ASN A 61 32.18 31.43 -10.29
N LYS A 62 32.93 31.21 -11.38
CA LYS A 62 32.38 30.96 -12.72
C LYS A 62 32.38 29.48 -13.06
N ILE A 63 31.22 28.93 -13.41
CA ILE A 63 31.05 27.54 -13.82
C ILE A 63 30.42 27.52 -15.23
N VAL A 64 30.94 26.67 -16.10
CA VAL A 64 30.38 26.44 -17.44
C VAL A 64 29.75 25.06 -17.48
N ASP A 65 28.43 25.01 -17.63
CA ASP A 65 27.67 23.76 -17.76
C ASP A 65 26.78 23.81 -19.01
N PRO A 66 27.17 23.13 -20.11
CA PRO A 66 26.36 23.06 -21.33
C PRO A 66 24.95 22.46 -21.12
N ALA A 67 24.72 21.70 -20.05
CA ALA A 67 23.44 21.03 -19.79
C ALA A 67 22.29 22.00 -19.48
N ILE A 68 22.58 23.23 -19.02
CA ILE A 68 21.52 24.22 -18.73
C ILE A 68 20.88 24.82 -20.00
N LEU A 69 21.42 24.48 -21.19
CA LEU A 69 20.99 24.85 -22.55
C LEU A 69 21.07 26.36 -22.88
N GLY A 70 21.00 27.23 -21.89
CA GLY A 70 21.07 28.68 -22.00
C GLY A 70 20.62 29.37 -20.71
N GLY A 71 20.77 30.69 -20.63
CA GLY A 71 20.45 31.46 -19.42
C GLY A 71 21.55 31.39 -18.36
N ILE A 72 21.18 31.71 -17.12
CA ILE A 72 22.09 31.83 -15.97
C ILE A 72 21.49 31.17 -14.74
N ILE A 73 22.33 30.49 -13.97
CA ILE A 73 22.00 30.02 -12.61
C ILE A 73 22.92 30.78 -11.65
N VAL A 74 22.33 31.51 -10.72
CA VAL A 74 23.07 32.27 -9.71
C VAL A 74 22.79 31.65 -8.35
N GLN A 75 23.84 31.25 -7.65
CA GLN A 75 23.76 30.66 -6.32
C GLN A 75 24.44 31.55 -5.29
N VAL A 76 23.71 31.85 -4.22
CA VAL A 76 24.17 32.60 -3.05
C VAL A 76 23.82 31.78 -1.80
N GLY A 77 24.80 31.10 -1.22
CA GLY A 77 24.57 30.16 -0.13
C GLY A 77 23.62 29.01 -0.54
N ASP A 78 22.50 28.88 0.17
CA ASP A 78 21.41 27.91 -0.02
C ASP A 78 20.29 28.42 -0.96
N LYS A 79 20.44 29.63 -1.50
CA LYS A 79 19.47 30.23 -2.43
C LYS A 79 19.98 30.18 -3.85
N VAL A 80 19.15 29.67 -4.75
CA VAL A 80 19.43 29.66 -6.19
C VAL A 80 18.37 30.42 -6.96
N PHE A 81 18.86 31.32 -7.81
CA PHE A 81 18.09 31.96 -8.86
C PHE A 81 18.40 31.25 -10.18
N ASP A 82 17.48 30.37 -10.61
CA ASP A 82 17.63 29.57 -11.82
C ASP A 82 16.78 30.15 -12.96
N ALA A 83 17.42 30.96 -13.81
CA ALA A 83 16.84 31.52 -15.02
C ALA A 83 17.24 30.72 -16.27
N SER A 84 17.64 29.45 -16.12
CA SER A 84 18.10 28.63 -17.24
C SER A 84 16.97 28.23 -18.19
N ALA A 85 17.34 28.00 -19.45
CA ALA A 85 16.42 27.50 -20.47
C ALA A 85 15.90 26.10 -20.09
N LEU A 86 16.76 25.24 -19.53
CA LEU A 86 16.35 23.93 -19.03
C LEU A 86 15.27 24.01 -17.95
N ARG A 87 15.40 24.93 -16.97
CA ARG A 87 14.39 25.09 -15.90
C ARG A 87 13.06 25.58 -16.47
N LYS A 88 13.08 26.49 -17.44
CA LYS A 88 11.87 26.94 -18.14
C LYS A 88 11.19 25.78 -18.87
N LEU A 89 11.96 24.95 -19.58
CA LEU A 89 11.44 23.77 -20.27
C LEU A 89 10.83 22.75 -19.31
N LYS A 90 11.47 22.46 -18.17
CA LYS A 90 10.90 21.56 -17.15
C LYS A 90 9.60 22.09 -16.55
N LYS A 91 9.53 23.38 -16.23
CA LYS A 91 8.28 23.97 -15.73
C LYS A 91 7.19 23.97 -16.82
N MET A 92 7.56 24.13 -18.10
CA MET A 92 6.65 23.96 -19.23
C MET A 92 6.17 22.51 -19.37
N GLU A 93 7.05 21.51 -19.25
CA GLU A 93 6.71 20.08 -19.31
C GLU A 93 5.61 19.72 -18.28
N VAL A 94 5.76 20.17 -17.03
CA VAL A 94 4.74 19.97 -15.98
C VAL A 94 3.39 20.60 -16.35
N VAL A 95 3.39 21.76 -17.03
CA VAL A 95 2.17 22.39 -17.52
C VAL A 95 1.59 21.65 -18.72
N MET A 96 2.46 21.11 -19.58
CA MET A 96 2.10 20.35 -20.78
C MET A 96 1.53 18.97 -20.47
N ASP A 97 2.01 18.29 -19.42
CA ASP A 97 1.41 17.05 -18.91
C ASP A 97 -0.03 17.27 -18.36
N GLY A 98 -0.37 18.51 -18.02
CA GLY A 98 -1.73 18.93 -17.71
C GLY A 98 -2.57 19.34 -18.93
N ILE A 99 -2.09 19.13 -20.16
CA ILE A 99 -2.83 19.39 -21.41
C ILE A 99 -3.46 18.09 -21.88
N ASP A 100 -4.78 18.08 -21.90
CA ASP A 100 -5.58 16.98 -22.43
C ASP A 100 -5.53 17.00 -23.97
N ILE A 101 -4.64 16.20 -24.54
CA ILE A 101 -4.48 16.07 -26.00
C ILE A 101 -5.56 15.12 -26.57
N HIS A 102 -6.34 14.44 -25.72
CA HIS A 102 -7.30 13.40 -26.11
C HIS A 102 -8.75 13.87 -26.19
N GLU A 103 -9.08 15.09 -25.74
CA GLU A 103 -10.33 15.76 -26.10
C GLU A 103 -10.44 16.09 -27.60
N TYR A 104 -9.32 16.02 -28.33
CA TYR A 104 -9.25 16.32 -29.74
C TYR A 104 -8.93 15.04 -30.54
N SER A 105 -9.84 14.71 -31.46
CA SER A 105 -9.58 13.73 -32.51
C SER A 105 -8.24 14.03 -33.19
N LEU A 106 -7.44 13.01 -33.50
CA LEU A 106 -6.20 13.12 -34.31
C LEU A 106 -6.42 13.78 -35.69
N GLN A 107 -7.67 14.05 -36.07
CA GLN A 107 -8.06 14.76 -37.28
C GLN A 107 -8.18 16.30 -37.09
N ASP A 108 -8.24 16.81 -35.86
CA ASP A 108 -8.42 18.23 -35.52
C ASP A 108 -7.12 18.87 -34.97
N THR A 109 -6.02 18.76 -35.74
CA THR A 109 -4.70 19.31 -35.38
C THR A 109 -4.72 20.82 -35.09
N ALA A 110 -5.64 21.58 -35.68
CA ALA A 110 -5.80 23.01 -35.43
C ALA A 110 -6.26 23.32 -34.00
N LYS A 111 -7.17 22.53 -33.42
CA LYS A 111 -7.67 22.76 -32.05
C LYS A 111 -6.65 22.36 -30.99
N ILE A 112 -5.84 21.34 -31.26
CA ILE A 112 -4.70 20.97 -30.41
C ILE A 112 -3.68 22.11 -30.41
N SER A 113 -3.39 22.69 -31.58
CA SER A 113 -2.52 23.86 -31.71
C SER A 113 -3.09 25.05 -30.94
N ASP A 114 -4.38 25.36 -31.06
CA ASP A 114 -5.02 26.48 -30.37
C ASP A 114 -5.08 26.29 -28.84
N ALA A 115 -5.34 25.06 -28.37
CA ALA A 115 -5.33 24.72 -26.95
C ALA A 115 -3.92 24.81 -26.33
N MET A 116 -2.89 24.37 -27.07
CA MET A 116 -1.49 24.52 -26.66
C MET A 116 -1.07 26.00 -26.68
N SER A 117 -1.41 26.74 -27.75
CA SER A 117 -1.09 28.16 -27.90
C SER A 117 -1.76 29.03 -26.83
N SER A 118 -3.05 28.81 -26.53
CA SER A 118 -3.77 29.59 -25.52
C SER A 118 -3.27 29.38 -24.09
N LYS A 119 -2.79 28.19 -23.72
CA LYS A 119 -2.12 27.96 -22.43
C LYS A 119 -0.68 28.48 -22.42
N LEU A 120 0.03 28.45 -23.55
CA LEU A 120 1.36 29.07 -23.70
C LEU A 120 1.32 30.59 -23.58
N GLU A 121 0.30 31.25 -24.15
CA GLU A 121 0.10 32.70 -24.07
C GLU A 121 -0.17 33.18 -22.64
N ASN A 122 -0.78 32.34 -21.79
CA ASN A 122 -1.08 32.65 -20.40
C ASN A 122 0.03 32.20 -19.41
N TYR A 123 1.15 31.64 -19.90
CA TYR A 123 2.22 31.14 -19.03
C TYR A 123 3.25 32.22 -18.71
N ASN A 124 3.11 32.86 -17.55
CA ASN A 124 4.12 33.75 -17.00
C ASN A 124 5.22 32.93 -16.29
N VAL A 125 6.44 32.98 -16.82
CA VAL A 125 7.62 32.42 -16.15
C VAL A 125 8.01 33.36 -15.00
N ASP A 126 7.49 33.09 -13.82
CA ASP A 126 7.94 33.78 -12.60
C ASP A 126 9.31 33.20 -12.20
N VAL A 127 10.36 34.00 -12.39
CA VAL A 127 11.72 33.63 -11.98
C VAL A 127 11.87 33.93 -10.50
N ASN A 128 11.36 33.02 -9.67
CA ASN A 128 11.41 33.15 -8.23
C ASN A 128 12.72 32.62 -7.64
N LEU A 129 13.12 33.19 -6.51
CA LEU A 129 14.20 32.67 -5.67
C LEU A 129 13.77 31.29 -5.14
N GLU A 130 14.46 30.24 -5.58
CA GLU A 130 14.23 28.87 -5.12
C GLU A 130 15.27 28.55 -4.04
N GLU A 131 14.81 28.00 -2.91
CA GLU A 131 15.68 27.47 -1.89
C GLU A 131 16.12 26.06 -2.30
N VAL A 132 17.43 25.83 -2.32
CA VAL A 132 18.02 24.58 -2.81
C VAL A 132 18.99 24.01 -1.79
N GLY A 133 19.30 22.73 -1.98
CA GLY A 133 20.37 22.05 -1.27
C GLY A 133 21.43 21.56 -2.24
N ILE A 134 22.59 21.22 -1.70
CA ILE A 134 23.68 20.58 -2.44
C ILE A 134 23.90 19.20 -1.83
N VAL A 135 23.91 18.16 -2.67
CA VAL A 135 24.26 16.81 -2.23
C VAL A 135 25.70 16.81 -1.74
N GLU A 136 25.91 16.62 -0.43
CA GLU A 136 27.22 16.44 0.16
C GLU A 136 27.66 14.98 0.02
N LYS A 137 26.74 14.05 0.24
CA LYS A 137 27.04 12.62 0.17
C LYS A 137 25.84 11.86 -0.35
N ILE A 138 26.10 10.82 -1.12
CA ILE A 138 25.11 9.84 -1.55
C ILE A 138 25.62 8.41 -1.30
N GLY A 139 24.74 7.54 -0.80
CA GLY A 139 25.02 6.12 -0.65
C GLY A 139 23.77 5.33 -0.29
N ASP A 140 23.63 4.13 -0.85
CA ASP A 140 22.54 3.18 -0.54
C ASP A 140 21.13 3.79 -0.60
N GLY A 141 20.88 4.69 -1.55
CA GLY A 141 19.58 5.35 -1.73
C GLY A 141 19.30 6.51 -0.78
N ILE A 142 20.29 6.97 -0.01
CA ILE A 142 20.21 8.14 0.86
C ILE A 142 21.17 9.23 0.39
N ALA A 143 20.66 10.45 0.30
CA ALA A 143 21.42 11.66 0.06
C ALA A 143 21.44 12.54 1.31
N THR A 144 22.64 12.90 1.77
CA THR A 144 22.86 13.96 2.76
C THR A 144 23.03 15.26 2.00
N VAL A 145 22.19 16.24 2.31
CA VAL A 145 22.09 17.48 1.55
C VAL A 145 22.28 18.68 2.47
N ILE A 146 23.24 19.54 2.16
CA ILE A 146 23.48 20.79 2.90
C ILE A 146 22.61 21.89 2.30
N GLY A 147 22.05 22.75 3.15
CA GLY A 147 21.15 23.84 2.76
C GLY A 147 19.70 23.50 3.06
N MET A 148 18.75 24.05 2.28
CA MET A 148 17.30 23.81 2.47
C MET A 148 16.81 24.03 3.92
N LYS A 149 17.17 25.17 4.52
CA LYS A 149 16.82 25.52 5.92
C LYS A 149 15.33 25.42 6.23
N ASN A 150 14.46 25.70 5.26
CA ASN A 150 13.02 25.62 5.47
C ASN A 150 12.40 24.29 5.01
N ALA A 151 13.21 23.25 4.73
CA ALA A 151 12.69 21.92 4.39
C ALA A 151 11.78 21.36 5.48
N MET A 152 10.68 20.74 5.07
CA MET A 152 9.73 20.11 5.97
C MET A 152 9.97 18.60 6.04
N ALA A 153 9.72 17.99 7.21
CA ALA A 153 9.74 16.54 7.32
C ALA A 153 8.63 15.94 6.44
N GLY A 154 8.98 14.94 5.62
CA GLY A 154 8.08 14.36 4.63
C GLY A 154 7.90 15.20 3.36
N GLU A 155 8.65 16.30 3.20
CA GLU A 155 8.64 17.08 1.95
C GLU A 155 9.21 16.28 0.79
N MET A 156 8.55 16.35 -0.36
CA MET A 156 9.07 15.83 -1.61
C MET A 156 10.13 16.81 -2.16
N VAL A 157 11.23 16.27 -2.67
CA VAL A 157 12.31 17.07 -3.25
C VAL A 157 12.72 16.51 -4.61
N GLU A 158 13.16 17.40 -5.49
CA GLU A 158 13.56 17.07 -6.86
C GLU A 158 15.08 17.14 -7.00
N PHE A 159 15.66 16.05 -7.48
CA PHE A 159 17.05 15.96 -7.88
C PHE A 159 17.18 16.15 -9.41
N PRO A 160 18.40 16.30 -9.93
CA PRO A 160 18.64 16.19 -11.36
C PRO A 160 18.14 14.86 -11.93
N ASN A 161 17.99 14.78 -13.26
CA ASN A 161 17.57 13.56 -13.95
C ASN A 161 16.17 13.04 -13.57
N ASN A 162 15.28 13.91 -13.07
CA ASN A 162 13.92 13.58 -12.65
C ASN A 162 13.86 12.54 -11.52
N VAL A 163 14.91 12.49 -10.71
CA VAL A 163 14.92 11.69 -9.49
C VAL A 163 14.16 12.45 -8.41
N THR A 164 13.25 11.75 -7.74
CA THR A 164 12.48 12.31 -6.63
C THR A 164 12.99 11.74 -5.32
N GLY A 165 13.01 12.55 -4.27
CA GLY A 165 13.31 12.10 -2.92
C GLY A 165 12.29 12.59 -1.91
N MET A 166 12.37 12.05 -0.70
CA MET A 166 11.56 12.46 0.43
C MET A 166 12.47 12.80 1.61
N VAL A 167 12.26 13.98 2.20
CA VAL A 167 12.96 14.41 3.41
C VAL A 167 12.51 13.54 4.58
N LEU A 168 13.46 12.87 5.26
CA LEU A 168 13.18 12.05 6.44
C LEU A 168 13.84 12.54 7.72
N ASN A 169 15.04 13.13 7.62
CA ASN A 169 15.75 13.70 8.76
C ASN A 169 16.06 15.18 8.50
N LEU A 170 15.90 16.00 9.54
CA LEU A 170 16.30 17.40 9.56
C LEU A 170 17.33 17.57 10.68
N ASP A 171 18.60 17.57 10.32
CA ASP A 171 19.70 17.79 11.23
C ASP A 171 20.09 19.27 11.25
N ARG A 172 21.00 19.67 12.15
CA ARG A 172 21.36 21.10 12.30
C ARG A 172 22.10 21.67 11.09
N GLU A 173 22.90 20.84 10.43
CA GLU A 173 23.82 21.25 9.37
C GLU A 173 23.43 20.67 8.01
N ASP A 174 22.65 19.59 8.00
CA ASP A 174 22.25 18.86 6.81
C ASP A 174 20.82 18.29 6.90
N VAL A 175 20.32 17.85 5.75
CA VAL A 175 19.01 17.24 5.56
C VAL A 175 19.21 15.84 4.99
N GLY A 176 18.70 14.83 5.69
CA GLY A 176 18.69 13.45 5.23
C GLY A 176 17.50 13.18 4.32
N ILE A 177 17.79 12.98 3.04
CA ILE A 177 16.78 12.68 2.02
C ILE A 177 16.93 11.25 1.53
N VAL A 178 15.81 10.60 1.38
CA VAL A 178 15.74 9.24 0.88
C VAL A 178 15.20 9.25 -0.56
N LEU A 179 15.92 8.59 -1.46
CA LEU A 179 15.65 8.59 -2.90
C LEU A 179 14.55 7.59 -3.27
N LEU A 180 13.56 8.03 -4.03
CA LEU A 180 12.41 7.24 -4.48
C LEU A 180 12.70 6.56 -5.83
N GLY A 181 13.93 6.03 -5.97
CA GLY A 181 14.45 5.42 -7.21
C GLY A 181 15.51 6.27 -7.89
N GLY A 182 16.18 5.71 -8.91
CA GLY A 182 17.15 6.44 -9.73
C GLY A 182 18.45 6.86 -9.02
N GLU A 183 18.79 6.24 -7.90
CA GLU A 183 19.96 6.57 -7.07
C GLU A 183 21.31 6.61 -7.83
N THR A 184 21.46 5.83 -8.90
CA THR A 184 22.67 5.81 -9.74
C THR A 184 22.85 7.06 -10.61
N LEU A 185 21.81 7.89 -10.72
CA LEU A 185 21.81 9.11 -11.52
C LEU A 185 22.17 10.36 -10.71
N VAL A 186 22.22 10.25 -9.38
CA VAL A 186 22.51 11.37 -8.47
C VAL A 186 23.97 11.32 -8.04
N LYS A 187 24.62 12.48 -7.95
CA LYS A 187 26.03 12.63 -7.63
C LYS A 187 26.26 13.68 -6.54
N GLU A 188 27.40 13.60 -5.89
CA GLU A 188 27.89 14.66 -5.01
C GLU A 188 28.02 15.99 -5.79
N GLY A 189 27.61 17.09 -5.15
CA GLY A 189 27.53 18.41 -5.76
C GLY A 189 26.23 18.70 -6.52
N ASP A 190 25.36 17.70 -6.73
CA ASP A 190 24.09 17.92 -7.41
C ASP A 190 23.17 18.87 -6.63
N ILE A 191 22.44 19.71 -7.37
CA ILE A 191 21.49 20.66 -6.80
C ILE A 191 20.15 19.99 -6.56
N VAL A 192 19.71 19.96 -5.31
CA VAL A 192 18.42 19.44 -4.87
C VAL A 192 17.45 20.59 -4.68
N ARG A 193 16.24 20.47 -5.21
CA ARG A 193 15.23 21.52 -5.16
C ARG A 193 14.06 21.08 -4.29
N ARG A 194 13.61 22.01 -3.46
CA ARG A 194 12.40 21.87 -2.65
C ARG A 194 11.16 21.96 -3.54
N THR A 195 10.19 21.08 -3.32
CA THR A 195 8.88 21.20 -3.99
C THR A 195 7.89 22.02 -3.18
N GLY A 196 8.16 22.24 -1.88
CA GLY A 196 7.23 22.88 -0.94
C GLY A 196 6.00 22.04 -0.61
N ARG A 197 5.94 20.80 -1.11
CA ARG A 197 4.80 19.89 -0.95
C ARG A 197 5.21 18.68 -0.14
N ILE A 198 4.39 18.33 0.85
CA ILE A 198 4.52 17.04 1.54
C ILE A 198 4.21 15.94 0.53
N MET A 199 4.85 14.78 0.69
CA MET A 199 4.65 13.61 -0.15
C MET A 199 3.15 13.34 -0.38
N GLU A 200 2.73 13.45 -1.64
CA GLU A 200 1.33 13.35 -2.06
C GLU A 200 1.20 12.38 -3.25
N VAL A 201 0.05 11.76 -3.38
CA VAL A 201 -0.29 10.88 -4.52
C VAL A 201 -1.60 11.32 -5.14
N GLY A 202 -1.73 11.07 -6.45
CA GLY A 202 -2.99 11.28 -7.16
C GLY A 202 -4.06 10.30 -6.68
N VAL A 203 -5.28 10.79 -6.49
CA VAL A 203 -6.46 9.99 -6.09
C VAL A 203 -7.61 10.26 -7.05
N GLY A 204 -8.57 9.35 -7.15
CA GLY A 204 -9.76 9.53 -7.99
C GLY A 204 -10.26 8.24 -8.64
N GLU A 205 -11.45 8.33 -9.24
CA GLU A 205 -12.09 7.19 -9.93
C GLU A 205 -11.29 6.70 -11.15
N GLY A 206 -10.48 7.57 -11.78
CA GLY A 206 -9.62 7.21 -12.91
C GLY A 206 -8.55 6.15 -12.60
N LEU A 207 -8.31 5.85 -11.32
CA LEU A 207 -7.44 4.77 -10.87
C LEU A 207 -8.08 3.38 -10.93
N LEU A 208 -9.40 3.28 -10.97
CA LEU A 208 -10.09 1.99 -11.06
C LEU A 208 -9.68 1.27 -12.35
N GLY A 209 -9.33 -0.02 -12.24
CA GLY A 209 -8.83 -0.80 -13.37
C GLY A 209 -7.35 -0.64 -13.68
N ARG A 210 -6.61 0.14 -12.88
CA ARG A 210 -5.21 0.49 -13.12
C ARG A 210 -4.24 -0.22 -12.18
N VAL A 211 -3.02 -0.41 -12.68
CA VAL A 211 -1.85 -0.77 -11.86
C VAL A 211 -0.93 0.43 -11.79
N VAL A 212 -0.66 0.91 -10.58
CA VAL A 212 0.14 2.11 -10.32
C VAL A 212 1.33 1.81 -9.41
N SER A 213 2.38 2.62 -9.54
CA SER A 213 3.53 2.62 -8.65
C SER A 213 3.17 3.20 -7.27
N ALA A 214 4.10 3.13 -6.33
CA ALA A 214 3.94 3.75 -5.01
C ALA A 214 3.85 5.30 -5.05
N LEU A 215 4.25 5.92 -6.17
CA LEU A 215 4.10 7.36 -6.44
C LEU A 215 2.75 7.69 -7.10
N GLY A 216 1.93 6.67 -7.38
CA GLY A 216 0.65 6.81 -8.08
C GLY A 216 0.75 6.81 -9.60
N GLU A 217 1.96 6.68 -10.17
CA GLU A 217 2.18 6.67 -11.63
C GLU A 217 1.73 5.35 -12.26
N PRO A 218 1.07 5.36 -13.44
CA PRO A 218 0.63 4.13 -14.09
C PRO A 218 1.81 3.30 -14.62
N ILE A 219 1.82 2.01 -14.28
CA ILE A 219 2.83 1.03 -14.72
C ILE A 219 2.24 -0.13 -15.54
N ASP A 220 0.95 -0.04 -15.87
CA ASP A 220 0.21 -1.05 -16.66
C ASP A 220 0.30 -0.86 -18.18
N GLY A 221 0.93 0.22 -18.66
CA GLY A 221 1.02 0.54 -20.07
C GLY A 221 -0.30 0.99 -20.71
N LYS A 222 -1.35 1.28 -19.92
CA LYS A 222 -2.67 1.75 -20.40
C LYS A 222 -2.73 3.28 -20.61
N GLY A 223 -1.59 3.96 -20.66
CA GLY A 223 -1.49 5.42 -20.79
C GLY A 223 -1.60 6.18 -19.45
N PRO A 224 -1.68 7.52 -19.46
CA PRO A 224 -1.78 8.31 -18.25
C PRO A 224 -3.09 8.06 -17.47
N VAL A 225 -3.13 8.45 -16.20
CA VAL A 225 -4.33 8.39 -15.34
C VAL A 225 -4.82 9.81 -15.09
N LYS A 226 -6.14 10.02 -15.22
CA LYS A 226 -6.78 11.26 -14.77
C LYS A 226 -7.07 11.16 -13.28
N TYR A 227 -6.30 11.89 -12.49
CA TYR A 227 -6.57 12.06 -11.05
C TYR A 227 -7.63 13.15 -10.85
N ALA A 228 -8.44 13.01 -9.79
CA ALA A 228 -9.36 14.05 -9.34
C ALA A 228 -8.61 15.15 -8.58
N GLU A 229 -7.71 14.75 -7.68
CA GLU A 229 -6.86 15.62 -6.87
C GLU A 229 -5.59 14.88 -6.42
N LYS A 230 -4.70 15.58 -5.74
CA LYS A 230 -3.56 14.98 -5.03
C LYS A 230 -3.76 15.11 -3.53
N ARG A 231 -3.48 14.06 -2.78
CA ARG A 231 -3.61 14.03 -1.31
C ARG A 231 -2.31 13.61 -0.65
N PRO A 232 -1.95 14.19 0.50
CA PRO A 232 -0.80 13.75 1.29
C PRO A 232 -0.92 12.28 1.69
N ILE A 233 0.15 11.51 1.50
CA ILE A 233 0.17 10.10 1.91
C ILE A 233 0.15 9.94 3.44
N GLU A 234 0.57 10.99 4.15
CA GLU A 234 0.55 11.12 5.60
C GLU A 234 -0.65 11.95 6.04
N SER A 235 -1.81 11.30 6.09
CA SER A 235 -3.05 11.90 6.61
C SER A 235 -3.37 11.33 8.00
N PRO A 236 -3.90 12.16 8.93
CA PRO A 236 -4.33 11.67 10.23
C PRO A 236 -5.52 10.72 10.09
N ALA A 237 -5.58 9.71 10.97
CA ALA A 237 -6.75 8.83 11.05
C ALA A 237 -7.97 9.58 11.61
N HIS A 238 -9.16 9.17 11.18
CA HIS A 238 -10.43 9.65 11.71
C HIS A 238 -10.54 9.40 13.22
N GLY A 239 -11.01 10.40 13.97
CA GLY A 239 -11.12 10.32 15.43
C GLY A 239 -12.24 9.38 15.88
N ILE A 240 -12.36 9.14 17.19
CA ILE A 240 -13.40 8.25 17.74
C ILE A 240 -14.82 8.78 17.42
N ALA A 241 -15.03 10.09 17.46
CA ALA A 241 -16.33 10.73 17.19
C ALA A 241 -16.77 10.59 15.72
N ASP A 242 -15.81 10.44 14.81
CA ASP A 242 -16.03 10.32 13.37
C ASP A 242 -16.44 8.90 12.97
N ARG A 243 -16.29 7.93 13.87
CA ARG A 243 -16.47 6.49 13.60
C ARG A 243 -17.83 5.98 14.09
N GLU A 244 -18.34 4.95 13.42
CA GLU A 244 -19.52 4.18 13.81
C GLU A 244 -19.16 2.70 14.02
N SER A 245 -19.98 1.97 14.77
CA SER A 245 -19.76 0.55 15.02
C SER A 245 -19.88 -0.27 13.73
N VAL A 246 -19.01 -1.28 13.61
CA VAL A 246 -19.02 -2.24 12.51
C VAL A 246 -20.19 -3.22 12.70
N ASP A 247 -21.19 -3.11 11.84
CA ASP A 247 -22.46 -3.85 11.90
C ASP A 247 -22.84 -4.51 10.55
N THR A 248 -22.03 -4.30 9.52
CA THR A 248 -22.31 -4.71 8.15
C THR A 248 -21.23 -5.70 7.71
N PRO A 249 -21.59 -6.91 7.25
CA PRO A 249 -20.62 -7.91 6.84
C PRO A 249 -19.88 -7.49 5.56
N LEU A 250 -18.60 -7.81 5.50
CA LEU A 250 -17.83 -7.92 4.27
C LEU A 250 -17.64 -9.41 3.99
N GLN A 251 -18.44 -9.94 3.05
CA GLN A 251 -18.41 -11.36 2.72
C GLN A 251 -17.10 -11.69 2.01
N THR A 252 -16.35 -12.68 2.49
CA THR A 252 -15.16 -13.17 1.80
C THR A 252 -15.48 -14.21 0.75
N GLY A 253 -16.66 -14.84 0.86
CA GLY A 253 -17.05 -15.98 0.03
C GLY A 253 -16.26 -17.24 0.37
N ILE A 254 -15.61 -17.26 1.54
CA ILE A 254 -14.85 -18.38 2.07
C ILE A 254 -15.58 -18.88 3.30
N LYS A 255 -16.21 -20.05 3.20
CA LYS A 255 -17.04 -20.66 4.26
C LYS A 255 -16.39 -20.59 5.64
N CYS A 256 -15.12 -20.98 5.75
CA CYS A 256 -14.44 -21.04 7.03
C CYS A 256 -14.12 -19.67 7.63
N ILE A 257 -13.97 -18.61 6.82
CA ILE A 257 -13.78 -17.25 7.32
C ILE A 257 -15.14 -16.67 7.71
N ASP A 258 -16.10 -16.66 6.78
CA ASP A 258 -17.39 -16.01 6.99
C ASP A 258 -18.20 -16.67 8.14
N ALA A 259 -17.95 -17.96 8.42
CA ALA A 259 -18.52 -18.67 9.56
C ALA A 259 -17.75 -18.49 10.88
N LEU A 260 -16.42 -18.65 10.88
CA LEU A 260 -15.62 -18.74 12.12
C LEU A 260 -15.01 -17.40 12.55
N VAL A 261 -14.62 -16.58 11.58
CA VAL A 261 -13.85 -15.35 11.74
C VAL A 261 -14.44 -14.27 10.83
N PRO A 262 -15.72 -13.89 11.04
CA PRO A 262 -16.41 -12.97 10.15
C PRO A 262 -15.74 -11.60 10.12
N ILE A 263 -15.72 -11.00 8.93
CA ILE A 263 -15.12 -9.68 8.67
C ILE A 263 -16.23 -8.67 8.41
N GLY A 264 -16.16 -7.51 9.04
CA GLY A 264 -17.10 -6.41 8.81
C GLY A 264 -16.52 -5.25 7.98
N ARG A 265 -17.41 -4.45 7.41
CA ARG A 265 -17.09 -3.20 6.71
C ARG A 265 -16.53 -2.18 7.69
N GLY A 266 -15.27 -1.78 7.52
CA GLY A 266 -14.52 -0.94 8.47
C GLY A 266 -13.64 -1.68 9.49
N GLN A 267 -13.59 -3.02 9.45
CA GLN A 267 -12.76 -3.85 10.34
C GLN A 267 -11.31 -3.97 9.83
N ARG A 268 -10.36 -4.18 10.75
CA ARG A 268 -8.98 -4.53 10.43
C ARG A 268 -8.72 -5.98 10.80
N GLU A 269 -8.63 -6.87 9.82
CA GLU A 269 -8.48 -8.31 10.04
C GLU A 269 -7.16 -8.83 9.46
N LEU A 270 -6.24 -9.25 10.34
CA LEU A 270 -4.90 -9.71 9.97
C LEU A 270 -4.92 -11.10 9.33
N ILE A 271 -4.31 -11.27 8.15
CA ILE A 271 -4.02 -12.59 7.59
C ILE A 271 -2.56 -12.94 7.92
N ILE A 272 -2.36 -13.94 8.77
CA ILE A 272 -1.04 -14.31 9.29
C ILE A 272 -0.74 -15.79 9.08
N GLY A 273 0.51 -16.11 8.74
CA GLY A 273 0.97 -17.48 8.63
C GLY A 273 2.26 -17.61 7.84
N ASP A 274 2.76 -18.83 7.72
CA ASP A 274 4.03 -19.09 7.06
C ASP A 274 3.98 -18.86 5.55
N ARG A 275 5.16 -18.84 4.94
CA ARG A 275 5.30 -18.78 3.49
C ARG A 275 4.57 -19.96 2.83
N GLY A 276 3.71 -19.67 1.85
CA GLY A 276 3.04 -20.69 1.05
C GLY A 276 1.77 -21.30 1.65
N THR A 277 1.25 -20.76 2.76
CA THR A 277 0.02 -21.28 3.42
C THR A 277 -1.31 -20.81 2.81
N GLY A 278 -1.26 -19.95 1.77
CA GLY A 278 -2.46 -19.46 1.07
C GLY A 278 -2.92 -18.04 1.46
N LYS A 279 -2.10 -17.25 2.17
CA LYS A 279 -2.44 -15.87 2.60
C LYS A 279 -2.97 -14.98 1.46
N THR A 280 -2.20 -14.87 0.38
CA THR A 280 -2.60 -14.09 -0.80
C THR A 280 -3.84 -14.67 -1.49
N ALA A 281 -4.03 -15.99 -1.46
CA ALA A 281 -5.21 -16.62 -2.06
C ALA A 281 -6.49 -16.20 -1.33
N VAL A 282 -6.48 -16.17 0.00
CA VAL A 282 -7.59 -15.67 0.82
C VAL A 282 -7.92 -14.22 0.48
N ALA A 283 -6.89 -13.35 0.37
CA ALA A 283 -7.11 -11.95 0.05
C ALA A 283 -7.67 -11.74 -1.37
N VAL A 284 -7.14 -12.48 -2.36
CA VAL A 284 -7.63 -12.41 -3.75
C VAL A 284 -9.05 -12.95 -3.86
N ASP A 285 -9.36 -14.10 -3.24
CA ASP A 285 -10.72 -14.66 -3.23
C ASP A 285 -11.73 -13.69 -2.60
N THR A 286 -11.32 -12.98 -1.54
CA THR A 286 -12.12 -11.91 -0.95
C THR A 286 -12.40 -10.80 -1.95
N ILE A 287 -11.38 -10.32 -2.71
CA ILE A 287 -11.57 -9.31 -3.77
C ILE A 287 -12.53 -9.83 -4.86
N LEU A 288 -12.37 -11.10 -5.29
CA LEU A 288 -13.24 -11.69 -6.30
C LEU A 288 -14.70 -11.76 -5.85
N ASN A 289 -14.94 -12.04 -4.57
CA ASN A 289 -16.28 -12.09 -4.01
C ASN A 289 -16.97 -10.71 -4.02
N GLN A 290 -16.23 -9.61 -4.10
CA GLN A 290 -16.82 -8.25 -4.04
C GLN A 290 -17.52 -7.81 -5.32
N LYS A 291 -17.49 -8.65 -6.36
CA LYS A 291 -18.20 -8.40 -7.62
C LYS A 291 -19.70 -8.19 -7.37
N GLY A 292 -20.20 -7.00 -7.72
CA GLY A 292 -21.60 -6.63 -7.51
C GLY A 292 -21.97 -6.28 -6.07
N GLN A 293 -21.01 -6.20 -5.13
CA GLN A 293 -21.25 -5.83 -3.73
C GLN A 293 -21.07 -4.33 -3.44
N ASN A 294 -20.75 -3.52 -4.47
CA ASN A 294 -20.42 -2.09 -4.36
C ASN A 294 -19.27 -1.80 -3.39
N VAL A 295 -18.26 -2.67 -3.37
CA VAL A 295 -17.03 -2.48 -2.60
C VAL A 295 -15.87 -2.28 -3.56
N ILE A 296 -15.15 -1.18 -3.40
CA ILE A 296 -13.93 -0.90 -4.17
C ILE A 296 -12.78 -1.67 -3.53
N CYS A 297 -11.89 -2.26 -4.34
CA CYS A 297 -10.80 -3.05 -3.83
C CYS A 297 -9.45 -2.40 -4.14
N ILE A 298 -8.55 -2.37 -3.17
CA ILE A 298 -7.18 -1.89 -3.36
C ILE A 298 -6.24 -2.99 -2.90
N TYR A 299 -5.40 -3.47 -3.81
CA TYR A 299 -4.39 -4.48 -3.51
C TYR A 299 -3.01 -3.83 -3.55
N VAL A 300 -2.37 -3.70 -2.39
CA VAL A 300 -1.05 -3.11 -2.24
C VAL A 300 0.00 -4.22 -2.17
N ALA A 301 0.78 -4.37 -3.23
CA ALA A 301 1.89 -5.31 -3.31
C ALA A 301 3.19 -4.65 -2.82
N ILE A 302 3.77 -5.16 -1.74
CA ILE A 302 4.95 -4.60 -1.07
C ILE A 302 6.08 -5.62 -1.11
N GLY A 303 7.19 -5.29 -1.78
CA GLY A 303 8.35 -6.18 -1.93
C GLY A 303 7.99 -7.53 -2.59
N GLN A 304 6.92 -7.59 -3.38
CA GLN A 304 6.53 -8.80 -4.10
C GLN A 304 7.31 -8.95 -5.40
N LYS A 305 7.47 -10.18 -5.88
CA LYS A 305 8.06 -10.40 -7.21
C LYS A 305 7.10 -9.85 -8.28
N ALA A 306 7.63 -9.12 -9.26
CA ALA A 306 6.84 -8.57 -10.35
C ALA A 306 5.98 -9.63 -11.08
N SER A 307 6.52 -10.85 -11.25
CA SER A 307 5.78 -11.97 -11.85
C SER A 307 4.58 -12.43 -11.01
N ASN A 308 4.65 -12.34 -9.68
CA ASN A 308 3.52 -12.64 -8.81
C ASN A 308 2.44 -11.55 -8.93
N VAL A 309 2.84 -10.28 -8.92
CA VAL A 309 1.91 -9.15 -9.11
C VAL A 309 1.19 -9.27 -10.45
N ALA A 310 1.92 -9.52 -11.53
CA ALA A 310 1.33 -9.73 -12.86
C ALA A 310 0.36 -10.91 -12.91
N ARG A 311 0.65 -12.01 -12.20
CA ARG A 311 -0.26 -13.16 -12.09
C ARG A 311 -1.56 -12.78 -11.36
N ILE A 312 -1.46 -12.00 -10.29
CA ILE A 312 -2.63 -11.53 -9.52
C ILE A 312 -3.49 -10.60 -10.39
N VAL A 313 -2.87 -9.61 -11.05
CA VAL A 313 -3.56 -8.70 -11.98
C VAL A 313 -4.31 -9.50 -13.05
N ARG A 314 -3.65 -10.49 -13.66
CA ARG A 314 -4.29 -11.37 -14.64
C ARG A 314 -5.47 -12.15 -14.06
N THR A 315 -5.35 -12.68 -12.85
CA THR A 315 -6.47 -13.37 -12.17
C THR A 315 -7.63 -12.41 -11.96
N LEU A 316 -7.38 -11.19 -11.49
CA LEU A 316 -8.41 -10.16 -11.30
C LEU A 316 -9.08 -9.79 -12.62
N GLU A 317 -8.33 -9.62 -13.70
CA GLU A 317 -8.88 -9.36 -15.04
C GLU A 317 -9.74 -10.52 -15.55
N GLN A 318 -9.29 -11.77 -15.38
CA GLN A 318 -10.03 -12.96 -15.82
C GLN A 318 -11.39 -13.13 -15.14
N HIS A 319 -11.53 -12.65 -13.91
CA HIS A 319 -12.78 -12.73 -13.15
C HIS A 319 -13.62 -11.43 -13.25
N GLY A 320 -13.11 -10.41 -13.96
CA GLY A 320 -13.72 -9.08 -14.04
C GLY A 320 -13.64 -8.29 -12.73
N ALA A 321 -12.73 -8.65 -11.83
CA ALA A 321 -12.52 -7.96 -10.57
C ALA A 321 -11.68 -6.68 -10.70
N MET A 322 -10.90 -6.57 -11.79
CA MET A 322 -10.07 -5.40 -12.03
C MET A 322 -10.91 -4.12 -12.24
N GLU A 323 -12.16 -4.22 -12.72
CA GLU A 323 -13.07 -3.07 -12.96
C GLU A 323 -13.34 -2.22 -11.71
N TYR A 324 -13.34 -2.84 -10.53
CA TYR A 324 -13.54 -2.17 -9.24
C TYR A 324 -12.30 -2.22 -8.36
N SER A 325 -11.14 -2.59 -8.93
CA SER A 325 -9.89 -2.73 -8.18
C SER A 325 -8.81 -1.74 -8.61
N ILE A 326 -7.93 -1.38 -7.69
CA ILE A 326 -6.68 -0.67 -7.93
C ILE A 326 -5.55 -1.56 -7.42
N VAL A 327 -4.48 -1.71 -8.21
CA VAL A 327 -3.27 -2.40 -7.74
C VAL A 327 -2.16 -1.39 -7.57
N VAL A 328 -1.68 -1.22 -6.33
CA VAL A 328 -0.50 -0.41 -6.02
C VAL A 328 0.69 -1.34 -5.87
N ALA A 329 1.74 -1.14 -6.66
CA ALA A 329 2.88 -2.04 -6.67
C ALA A 329 4.19 -1.31 -6.34
N ALA A 330 4.86 -1.79 -5.30
CA ALA A 330 6.28 -1.62 -5.05
C ALA A 330 6.89 -3.02 -4.96
N THR A 331 7.52 -3.46 -6.05
CA THR A 331 8.11 -4.80 -6.19
C THR A 331 9.40 -4.94 -5.40
N ALA A 332 9.90 -6.17 -5.30
CA ALA A 332 11.18 -6.45 -4.67
C ALA A 332 12.40 -5.81 -5.39
N ALA A 333 12.24 -5.37 -6.64
CA ALA A 333 13.27 -4.68 -7.40
C ALA A 333 13.29 -3.17 -7.12
N ASP A 334 12.21 -2.64 -6.54
CA ASP A 334 12.10 -1.23 -6.20
C ASP A 334 12.85 -0.93 -4.90
N SER A 335 13.29 0.31 -4.75
CA SER A 335 14.05 0.76 -3.59
C SER A 335 13.21 0.62 -2.30
N ALA A 336 13.88 0.40 -1.16
CA ALA A 336 13.21 0.33 0.15
C ALA A 336 12.26 1.52 0.43
N PRO A 337 12.58 2.76 0.00
CA PRO A 337 11.68 3.91 0.15
C PRO A 337 10.36 3.77 -0.59
N LEU A 338 10.37 3.24 -1.82
CA LEU A 338 9.15 2.98 -2.57
C LEU A 338 8.30 1.89 -1.91
N GLN A 339 8.95 0.83 -1.40
CA GLN A 339 8.26 -0.21 -0.63
C GLN A 339 7.66 0.32 0.68
N TYR A 340 8.33 1.30 1.31
CA TYR A 340 7.86 1.96 2.52
C TYR A 340 6.61 2.82 2.28
N ILE A 341 6.57 3.63 1.23
CA ILE A 341 5.42 4.51 0.99
C ILE A 341 4.21 3.78 0.39
N ALA A 342 4.38 2.60 -0.21
CA ALA A 342 3.31 1.91 -0.93
C ALA A 342 2.03 1.67 -0.12
N PRO A 343 2.07 1.22 1.16
CA PRO A 343 0.85 1.10 1.96
C PRO A 343 0.16 2.43 2.21
N TYR A 344 0.93 3.50 2.44
CA TYR A 344 0.42 4.85 2.65
C TYR A 344 -0.24 5.42 1.40
N ALA A 345 0.34 5.18 0.23
CA ALA A 345 -0.26 5.53 -1.04
C ALA A 345 -1.59 4.77 -1.25
N GLY A 346 -1.60 3.45 -1.00
CA GLY A 346 -2.80 2.62 -1.14
C GLY A 346 -3.95 3.04 -0.24
N VAL A 347 -3.69 3.31 1.05
CA VAL A 347 -4.74 3.78 1.96
C VAL A 347 -5.22 5.20 1.61
N THR A 348 -4.34 6.06 1.10
CA THR A 348 -4.73 7.42 0.66
C THR A 348 -5.66 7.36 -0.55
N MET A 349 -5.42 6.43 -1.47
CA MET A 349 -6.36 6.12 -2.56
C MET A 349 -7.68 5.54 -2.02
N ALA A 350 -7.64 4.72 -0.95
CA ALA A 350 -8.84 4.19 -0.30
C ALA A 350 -9.68 5.29 0.35
N GLU A 351 -9.03 6.22 1.06
CA GLU A 351 -9.68 7.33 1.76
C GLU A 351 -10.47 8.23 0.82
N TYR A 352 -9.99 8.45 -0.41
CA TYR A 352 -10.78 9.17 -1.41
C TYR A 352 -12.18 8.55 -1.57
N PHE A 353 -12.28 7.24 -1.71
CA PHE A 353 -13.59 6.59 -1.88
C PHE A 353 -14.39 6.53 -0.57
N MET A 354 -13.73 6.31 0.56
CA MET A 354 -14.36 6.32 1.88
C MET A 354 -15.03 7.66 2.18
N ASP A 355 -14.33 8.77 1.92
CA ASP A 355 -14.82 10.13 2.16
C ASP A 355 -16.00 10.47 1.22
N HIS A 356 -16.15 9.73 0.11
CA HIS A 356 -17.31 9.79 -0.79
C HIS A 356 -18.41 8.77 -0.45
N GLY A 357 -18.40 8.24 0.78
CA GLY A 357 -19.43 7.32 1.28
C GLY A 357 -19.41 5.92 0.66
N LYS A 358 -18.28 5.51 0.06
CA LYS A 358 -18.11 4.16 -0.50
C LYS A 358 -17.48 3.23 0.53
N ASP A 359 -17.73 1.94 0.34
CA ASP A 359 -17.04 0.88 1.07
C ASP A 359 -15.81 0.43 0.27
N VAL A 360 -14.70 0.27 0.96
CA VAL A 360 -13.40 -0.07 0.37
C VAL A 360 -12.79 -1.25 1.11
N LEU A 361 -12.22 -2.20 0.38
CA LEU A 361 -11.39 -3.27 0.87
C LEU A 361 -9.93 -2.98 0.51
N CYS A 362 -9.06 -2.79 1.49
CA CYS A 362 -7.64 -2.53 1.27
C CYS A 362 -6.77 -3.69 1.79
N VAL A 363 -6.08 -4.38 0.88
CA VAL A 363 -5.18 -5.50 1.18
C VAL A 363 -3.73 -5.02 1.17
N TYR A 364 -2.95 -5.37 2.20
CA TYR A 364 -1.52 -5.05 2.27
C TYR A 364 -0.69 -6.34 2.23
N ASP A 365 -0.04 -6.64 1.10
CA ASP A 365 0.70 -7.90 0.85
C ASP A 365 2.19 -7.63 0.54
N ASP A 366 3.08 -7.55 1.54
CA ASP A 366 2.83 -7.82 2.96
C ASP A 366 3.53 -6.81 3.89
N LEU A 367 2.99 -6.65 5.11
CA LEU A 367 3.51 -5.70 6.09
C LEU A 367 4.80 -6.18 6.77
N SER A 368 5.18 -7.46 6.63
CA SER A 368 6.48 -7.95 7.11
C SER A 368 7.60 -7.33 6.27
N LYS A 369 7.44 -7.30 4.94
CA LYS A 369 8.38 -6.64 4.02
C LYS A 369 8.37 -5.13 4.16
N HIS A 370 7.21 -4.53 4.42
CA HIS A 370 7.11 -3.12 4.76
C HIS A 370 7.98 -2.76 5.98
N ALA A 371 7.90 -3.55 7.07
CA ALA A 371 8.74 -3.35 8.24
C ALA A 371 10.23 -3.52 7.91
N VAL A 372 10.59 -4.50 7.07
CA VAL A 372 11.98 -4.71 6.62
C VAL A 372 12.50 -3.50 5.82
N ALA A 373 11.68 -2.95 4.93
CA ALA A 373 12.01 -1.74 4.18
C ALA A 373 12.23 -0.54 5.12
N TYR A 374 11.34 -0.34 6.10
CA TYR A 374 11.50 0.70 7.10
C TYR A 374 12.75 0.53 7.97
N ARG A 375 13.06 -0.71 8.35
CA ARG A 375 14.28 -1.05 9.08
C ARG A 375 15.52 -0.69 8.27
N ALA A 376 15.56 -1.04 6.98
CA ALA A 376 16.69 -0.73 6.11
C ALA A 376 16.92 0.79 6.03
N MET A 377 15.86 1.57 5.77
CA MET A 377 15.96 3.04 5.75
C MET A 377 16.44 3.61 7.08
N SER A 378 15.89 3.12 8.20
CA SER A 378 16.24 3.62 9.53
C SER A 378 17.71 3.36 9.89
N LEU A 379 18.24 2.19 9.55
CA LEU A 379 19.64 1.85 9.77
C LEU A 379 20.59 2.70 8.91
N LEU A 380 20.22 2.95 7.65
CA LEU A 380 21.00 3.81 6.76
C LEU A 380 21.02 5.27 7.23
N LEU A 381 19.89 5.75 7.80
CA LEU A 381 19.79 7.03 8.50
C LEU A 381 20.44 7.04 9.90
N ARG A 382 21.12 5.95 10.28
CA ARG A 382 21.81 5.79 11.58
C ARG A 382 20.90 6.00 12.79
N ARG A 383 19.60 5.73 12.65
CA ARG A 383 18.67 5.74 13.77
C ARG A 383 18.99 4.56 14.69
N PRO A 384 18.99 4.74 16.02
CA PRO A 384 19.24 3.66 16.97
C PRO A 384 18.27 2.47 16.75
N PRO A 385 18.79 1.25 16.54
CA PRO A 385 17.95 0.07 16.39
C PRO A 385 17.44 -0.45 17.75
N GLY A 386 16.29 -1.11 17.72
CA GLY A 386 15.69 -1.83 18.84
C GLY A 386 15.71 -3.35 18.64
N ARG A 387 14.63 -4.02 19.07
CA ARG A 387 14.47 -5.49 18.97
C ARG A 387 14.50 -5.94 17.50
N GLU A 388 15.25 -7.00 17.21
CA GLU A 388 15.42 -7.54 15.84
C GLU A 388 15.92 -6.49 14.82
N ALA A 389 16.65 -5.48 15.33
CA ALA A 389 17.16 -4.31 14.62
C ALA A 389 16.11 -3.37 14.04
N TYR A 390 14.81 -3.56 14.34
CA TYR A 390 13.77 -2.60 13.96
C TYR A 390 13.87 -1.33 14.81
N PRO A 391 13.58 -0.14 14.24
CA PRO A 391 13.54 1.10 15.01
C PRO A 391 12.40 1.07 16.04
N GLY A 392 12.54 1.87 17.12
CA GLY A 392 11.60 1.86 18.25
C GLY A 392 10.16 2.29 17.91
N ASP A 393 9.98 2.98 16.79
CA ASP A 393 8.70 3.51 16.31
C ASP A 393 8.03 2.63 15.23
N VAL A 394 8.53 1.43 14.95
CA VAL A 394 7.91 0.51 13.98
C VAL A 394 6.47 0.12 14.37
N PHE A 395 6.14 0.15 15.66
CA PHE A 395 4.77 -0.01 16.12
C PHE A 395 3.89 1.19 15.71
N TYR A 396 4.42 2.41 15.88
CA TYR A 396 3.75 3.63 15.47
C TYR A 396 3.51 3.65 13.95
N LEU A 397 4.45 3.12 13.18
CA LEU A 397 4.33 2.97 11.73
C LEU A 397 3.09 2.16 11.32
N HIS A 398 2.89 0.96 11.87
CA HIS A 398 1.74 0.14 11.48
C HIS A 398 0.44 0.60 12.13
N SER A 399 0.49 1.18 13.33
CA SER A 399 -0.72 1.70 13.98
C SER A 399 -1.27 2.91 13.23
N ARG A 400 -0.46 3.91 12.89
CA ARG A 400 -0.93 5.09 12.12
C ARG A 400 -1.44 4.73 10.72
N LEU A 401 -0.92 3.65 10.12
CA LEU A 401 -1.42 3.12 8.85
C LEU A 401 -2.79 2.45 9.03
N LEU A 402 -2.88 1.46 9.93
CA LEU A 402 -4.07 0.62 10.07
C LEU A 402 -5.21 1.35 10.76
N GLU A 403 -4.94 2.34 11.63
CA GLU A 403 -5.97 3.19 12.26
C GLU A 403 -6.74 4.08 11.27
N ARG A 404 -6.22 4.29 10.06
CA ARG A 404 -6.95 4.99 8.98
C ARG A 404 -8.10 4.16 8.41
N ALA A 405 -8.09 2.84 8.63
CA ALA A 405 -9.18 1.96 8.28
C ALA A 405 -10.26 1.95 9.37
N ALA A 406 -11.44 2.46 9.05
CA ALA A 406 -12.58 2.53 9.95
C ALA A 406 -13.90 2.55 9.16
N LYS A 407 -15.03 2.48 9.88
CA LYS A 407 -16.36 2.83 9.36
C LYS A 407 -16.73 4.22 9.86
N LEU A 408 -17.00 5.14 8.93
CA LEU A 408 -17.39 6.50 9.27
C LEU A 408 -18.85 6.56 9.73
N ASN A 409 -19.18 7.59 10.49
CA ASN A 409 -20.55 7.87 10.89
C ASN A 409 -21.38 8.42 9.70
N LYS A 410 -22.69 8.53 9.92
CA LYS A 410 -23.63 9.03 8.89
C LYS A 410 -23.40 10.49 8.50
N GLU A 411 -22.86 11.33 9.38
CA GLU A 411 -22.57 12.74 9.09
C GLU A 411 -21.42 12.88 8.09
N LEU A 412 -20.47 11.93 8.12
CA LEU A 412 -19.33 11.82 7.20
C LEU A 412 -19.59 10.84 6.05
N GLY A 413 -20.85 10.57 5.72
CA GLY A 413 -21.22 9.77 4.54
C GLY A 413 -21.22 8.25 4.71
N ASN A 414 -20.90 7.74 5.91
CA ASN A 414 -20.96 6.30 6.25
C ASN A 414 -20.12 5.39 5.33
N GLY A 415 -19.06 5.92 4.72
CA GLY A 415 -18.07 5.12 3.99
C GLY A 415 -17.24 4.28 4.94
N SER A 416 -16.55 3.27 4.40
CA SER A 416 -15.67 2.43 5.21
C SER A 416 -14.43 1.96 4.48
N ILE A 417 -13.37 1.70 5.24
CA ILE A 417 -12.19 0.96 4.77
C ILE A 417 -12.05 -0.28 5.65
N THR A 418 -12.26 -1.46 5.07
CA THR A 418 -11.86 -2.73 5.66
C THR A 418 -10.41 -3.03 5.27
N ALA A 419 -9.56 -3.26 6.25
CA ALA A 419 -8.15 -3.55 6.02
C ALA A 419 -7.83 -5.04 6.23
N LEU A 420 -7.17 -5.66 5.25
CA LEU A 420 -6.61 -7.00 5.34
C LEU A 420 -5.07 -6.95 5.26
N PRO A 421 -4.38 -6.62 6.37
CA PRO A 421 -2.93 -6.71 6.40
C PRO A 421 -2.48 -8.17 6.34
N VAL A 422 -1.45 -8.45 5.55
CA VAL A 422 -0.80 -9.76 5.48
C VAL A 422 0.52 -9.71 6.26
N ILE A 423 0.76 -10.70 7.10
CA ILE A 423 2.04 -10.91 7.79
C ILE A 423 2.55 -12.33 7.52
N GLU A 424 3.82 -12.41 7.16
CA GLU A 424 4.55 -13.67 7.10
C GLU A 424 5.21 -13.97 8.45
N THR A 425 4.95 -15.16 9.00
CA THR A 425 5.67 -15.73 10.14
C THR A 425 6.87 -16.54 9.67
N LEU A 426 7.83 -16.75 10.57
CA LEU A 426 8.95 -17.65 10.37
C LEU A 426 8.70 -18.92 11.20
N ALA A 427 8.46 -20.05 10.53
CA ALA A 427 8.23 -21.34 11.17
C ALA A 427 7.12 -21.33 12.25
N GLY A 428 6.03 -20.62 11.98
CA GLY A 428 4.87 -20.52 12.87
C GLY A 428 5.06 -19.60 14.09
N ASP A 429 6.19 -18.90 14.20
CA ASP A 429 6.45 -18.03 15.35
C ASP A 429 5.60 -16.75 15.34
N VAL A 430 4.53 -16.77 16.13
CA VAL A 430 3.66 -15.60 16.40
C VAL A 430 4.24 -14.64 17.44
N GLY A 431 5.25 -15.06 18.20
CA GLY A 431 5.95 -14.26 19.21
C GLY A 431 7.04 -13.35 18.63
N GLY A 432 7.27 -13.42 17.32
CA GLY A 432 8.12 -12.50 16.58
C GLY A 432 7.66 -11.05 16.75
N PHE A 433 8.60 -10.10 16.67
CA PHE A 433 8.33 -8.71 17.02
C PHE A 433 7.25 -8.05 16.15
N ILE A 434 7.32 -8.22 14.82
CA ILE A 434 6.33 -7.64 13.89
C ILE A 434 4.96 -8.33 13.99
N PRO A 435 4.84 -9.67 13.96
CA PRO A 435 3.58 -10.36 14.21
C PRO A 435 2.86 -9.89 15.47
N THR A 436 3.57 -9.85 16.61
CA THR A 436 2.99 -9.44 17.90
C THR A 436 2.43 -8.02 17.85
N ASN A 437 3.16 -7.09 17.24
CA ASN A 437 2.72 -5.70 17.09
C ASN A 437 1.42 -5.62 16.27
N VAL A 438 1.36 -6.27 15.11
CA VAL A 438 0.18 -6.16 14.23
C VAL A 438 -1.04 -6.88 14.81
N ILE A 439 -0.86 -8.00 15.53
CA ILE A 439 -1.96 -8.68 16.28
C ILE A 439 -2.57 -7.74 17.33
N SER A 440 -1.76 -6.89 17.95
CA SER A 440 -2.23 -5.94 18.96
C SER A 440 -2.92 -4.68 18.38
N ILE A 441 -2.68 -4.38 17.09
CA ILE A 441 -3.27 -3.21 16.40
C ILE A 441 -4.59 -3.59 15.71
N THR A 442 -4.65 -4.78 15.11
CA THR A 442 -5.81 -5.25 14.33
C THR A 442 -6.96 -5.69 15.24
N ASP A 443 -8.17 -5.70 14.69
CA ASP A 443 -9.40 -6.13 15.39
C ASP A 443 -9.55 -7.65 15.41
N GLY A 444 -8.78 -8.38 14.62
CA GLY A 444 -8.73 -9.83 14.65
C GLY A 444 -7.62 -10.39 13.79
N GLN A 445 -7.54 -11.72 13.73
CA GLN A 445 -6.60 -12.44 12.90
C GLN A 445 -7.18 -13.74 12.34
N ILE A 446 -6.79 -14.03 11.10
CA ILE A 446 -6.94 -15.31 10.41
C ILE A 446 -5.56 -15.95 10.37
N PHE A 447 -5.39 -17.02 11.15
CA PHE A 447 -4.14 -17.75 11.25
C PHE A 447 -4.13 -18.95 10.31
N LEU A 448 -3.22 -18.94 9.33
CA LEU A 448 -3.02 -20.02 8.37
C LEU A 448 -1.83 -20.89 8.75
N GLU A 449 -2.10 -22.18 8.96
CA GLU A 449 -1.16 -23.14 9.52
C GLU A 449 -0.60 -24.09 8.46
N SER A 450 0.73 -24.26 8.46
CA SER A 450 1.44 -25.12 7.51
C SER A 450 1.00 -26.59 7.61
N GLU A 451 0.76 -27.10 8.82
CA GLU A 451 0.35 -28.49 9.05
C GLU A 451 -1.01 -28.81 8.41
N LEU A 452 -2.00 -27.93 8.59
CA LEU A 452 -3.31 -28.06 7.96
C LEU A 452 -3.21 -28.02 6.44
N PHE A 453 -2.37 -27.14 5.92
CA PHE A 453 -2.14 -27.01 4.48
C PHE A 453 -1.57 -28.30 3.86
N TYR A 454 -0.59 -28.93 4.54
CA TYR A 454 0.00 -30.21 4.10
C TYR A 454 -0.95 -31.40 4.31
N ALA A 455 -1.83 -31.34 5.31
CA ALA A 455 -2.92 -32.30 5.52
C ALA A 455 -4.06 -32.19 4.49
N GLY A 456 -3.96 -31.25 3.53
CA GLY A 456 -4.96 -31.06 2.48
C GLY A 456 -6.21 -30.29 2.92
N ILE A 457 -6.15 -29.60 4.07
CA ILE A 457 -7.19 -28.69 4.53
C ILE A 457 -6.89 -27.31 3.93
N ARG A 458 -7.76 -26.86 3.02
CA ARG A 458 -7.62 -25.60 2.29
C ARG A 458 -8.98 -24.90 2.23
N PRO A 459 -9.10 -23.64 2.67
CA PRO A 459 -8.07 -22.81 3.32
C PRO A 459 -7.58 -23.38 4.67
N ALA A 460 -6.30 -23.16 4.97
CA ALA A 460 -5.60 -23.78 6.09
C ALA A 460 -5.81 -23.05 7.44
N ILE A 461 -7.06 -22.70 7.76
CA ILE A 461 -7.38 -21.84 8.91
C ILE A 461 -7.32 -22.63 10.22
N ASN A 462 -6.60 -22.09 11.20
CA ASN A 462 -6.63 -22.57 12.57
C ASN A 462 -7.80 -21.91 13.32
N SER A 463 -8.87 -22.67 13.58
CA SER A 463 -10.09 -22.18 14.24
C SER A 463 -9.90 -21.75 15.70
N GLY A 464 -8.83 -22.21 16.36
CA GLY A 464 -8.49 -21.85 17.73
C GLY A 464 -7.75 -20.51 17.79
N LEU A 465 -6.71 -20.36 16.98
CA LEU A 465 -5.85 -19.18 16.95
C LEU A 465 -6.45 -18.00 16.18
N SER A 466 -7.37 -18.27 15.25
CA SER A 466 -8.05 -17.20 14.50
C SER A 466 -9.19 -16.59 15.33
N VAL A 467 -9.30 -15.26 15.32
CA VAL A 467 -10.21 -14.51 16.20
C VAL A 467 -10.72 -13.28 15.45
N SER A 468 -12.02 -13.01 15.47
CA SER A 468 -12.58 -11.71 15.09
C SER A 468 -13.19 -11.07 16.33
N ARG A 469 -12.71 -9.89 16.75
CA ARG A 469 -13.24 -9.18 17.93
C ARG A 469 -14.59 -8.51 17.66
N VAL A 470 -14.93 -8.23 16.40
CA VAL A 470 -16.28 -7.79 15.99
C VAL A 470 -17.29 -8.93 16.14
N GLY A 471 -16.86 -10.16 15.83
CA GLY A 471 -17.65 -11.37 16.02
C GLY A 471 -18.96 -11.36 15.23
N GLY A 472 -20.02 -11.93 15.81
CA GLY A 472 -21.30 -12.12 15.12
C GLY A 472 -22.08 -10.84 14.77
N ALA A 473 -21.56 -9.64 15.08
CA ALA A 473 -22.08 -8.39 14.54
C ALA A 473 -21.77 -8.23 13.04
N ALA A 474 -20.67 -8.85 12.57
CA ALA A 474 -20.28 -8.92 11.17
C ALA A 474 -20.88 -10.13 10.43
N GLN A 475 -22.00 -10.69 10.90
CA GLN A 475 -22.69 -11.81 10.26
C GLN A 475 -24.16 -11.49 10.01
N ILE A 476 -24.70 -12.00 8.90
CA ILE A 476 -26.15 -12.05 8.71
C ILE A 476 -26.77 -13.04 9.70
N LYS A 477 -28.04 -12.84 10.07
CA LYS A 477 -28.73 -13.68 11.05
C LYS A 477 -28.76 -15.15 10.64
N ALA A 478 -28.88 -15.43 9.33
CA ALA A 478 -28.83 -16.78 8.78
C ALA A 478 -27.50 -17.48 9.10
N MET A 479 -26.37 -16.86 8.77
CA MET A 479 -25.03 -17.37 9.08
C MET A 479 -24.83 -17.57 10.58
N LYS A 480 -25.21 -16.58 11.39
CA LYS A 480 -25.12 -16.67 12.86
C LYS A 480 -25.90 -17.85 13.44
N SER A 481 -27.07 -18.17 12.87
CA SER A 481 -27.90 -19.29 13.33
C SER A 481 -27.30 -20.66 13.05
N VAL A 482 -26.49 -20.79 11.99
CA VAL A 482 -25.86 -22.07 11.60
C VAL A 482 -24.44 -22.20 12.12
N ALA A 483 -23.68 -21.11 12.22
CA ALA A 483 -22.26 -21.12 12.62
C ALA A 483 -22.05 -21.01 14.14
N GLY A 484 -23.10 -20.76 14.94
CA GLY A 484 -22.98 -20.40 16.35
C GLY A 484 -22.19 -21.39 17.24
N THR A 485 -22.35 -22.70 17.03
CA THR A 485 -21.59 -23.74 17.77
C THR A 485 -20.35 -24.21 17.03
N LEU A 486 -20.23 -23.90 15.73
CA LEU A 486 -19.26 -24.49 14.83
C LEU A 486 -17.81 -24.32 15.31
N ARG A 487 -17.48 -23.13 15.83
CA ARG A 487 -16.14 -22.87 16.36
C ARG A 487 -15.81 -23.74 17.58
N LEU A 488 -16.77 -23.93 18.47
CA LEU A 488 -16.61 -24.81 19.64
C LEU A 488 -16.51 -26.27 19.20
N ASP A 489 -17.36 -26.70 18.25
CA ASP A 489 -17.36 -28.06 17.73
C ASP A 489 -16.00 -28.41 17.08
N LEU A 490 -15.44 -27.50 16.27
CA LEU A 490 -14.14 -27.69 15.64
C LEU A 490 -12.96 -27.63 16.63
N ALA A 491 -13.06 -26.78 17.66
CA ALA A 491 -12.04 -26.71 18.71
C ALA A 491 -12.00 -28.00 19.54
N GLN A 492 -13.16 -28.48 19.99
CA GLN A 492 -13.29 -29.74 20.71
C GLN A 492 -12.87 -30.93 19.85
N TYR A 493 -13.20 -30.93 18.56
CA TYR A 493 -12.73 -31.96 17.63
C TYR A 493 -11.21 -32.04 17.59
N ARG A 494 -10.50 -30.90 17.49
CA ARG A 494 -9.03 -30.90 17.45
C ARG A 494 -8.41 -31.44 18.74
N GLU A 495 -8.95 -31.03 19.88
CA GLU A 495 -8.51 -31.52 21.18
C GLU A 495 -8.69 -33.04 21.29
N LEU A 496 -9.89 -33.53 20.99
CA LEU A 496 -10.20 -34.96 21.00
C LEU A 496 -9.38 -35.75 19.97
N ALA A 497 -9.13 -35.19 18.78
CA ALA A 497 -8.34 -35.84 17.74
C ALA A 497 -6.89 -36.05 18.17
N ALA A 498 -6.31 -35.10 18.92
CA ALA A 498 -4.99 -35.27 19.51
C ALA A 498 -4.99 -36.36 20.60
N PHE A 499 -6.00 -36.39 21.48
CA PHE A 499 -6.11 -37.42 22.53
C PHE A 499 -6.37 -38.83 21.97
N ALA A 500 -7.18 -38.92 20.91
CA ALA A 500 -7.55 -40.19 20.26
C ALA A 500 -6.34 -40.93 19.67
N GLN A 501 -5.23 -40.24 19.36
CA GLN A 501 -4.00 -40.89 18.91
C GLN A 501 -3.35 -41.77 19.99
N PHE A 502 -3.67 -41.54 21.26
CA PHE A 502 -3.09 -42.24 22.41
C PHE A 502 -4.07 -43.23 23.06
N ALA A 503 -5.33 -43.25 22.64
CA ALA A 503 -6.37 -44.10 23.21
C ALA A 503 -6.57 -45.38 22.38
N SER A 504 -6.64 -46.53 23.04
CA SER A 504 -6.91 -47.82 22.37
C SER A 504 -8.39 -48.08 22.13
N ASP A 505 -9.26 -47.53 22.98
CA ASP A 505 -10.71 -47.64 22.88
C ASP A 505 -11.35 -46.30 23.22
N LEU A 506 -12.38 -45.92 22.47
CA LEU A 506 -13.07 -44.63 22.60
C LEU A 506 -14.55 -44.91 22.89
N ASP A 507 -15.12 -44.22 23.86
CA ASP A 507 -16.54 -44.31 24.13
C ASP A 507 -17.36 -43.80 22.92
N LYS A 508 -18.63 -44.21 22.85
CA LYS A 508 -19.51 -43.90 21.72
C LYS A 508 -19.71 -42.39 21.51
N ALA A 509 -19.73 -41.59 22.57
CA ALA A 509 -19.95 -40.15 22.45
C ALA A 509 -18.71 -39.48 21.87
N THR A 510 -17.51 -39.82 22.37
CA THR A 510 -16.24 -39.33 21.82
C THR A 510 -16.07 -39.74 20.36
N LYS A 511 -16.40 -40.98 20.01
CA LYS A 511 -16.34 -41.45 18.62
C LYS A 511 -17.28 -40.66 17.71
N ALA A 512 -18.53 -40.45 18.12
CA ALA A 512 -19.50 -39.67 17.34
C ALA A 512 -19.04 -38.21 17.16
N GLN A 513 -18.43 -37.62 18.19
CA GLN A 513 -17.90 -36.26 18.12
C GLN A 513 -16.70 -36.14 17.17
N LEU A 514 -15.79 -37.12 17.20
CA LEU A 514 -14.68 -37.20 16.24
C LEU A 514 -15.17 -37.37 14.81
N GLU A 515 -16.13 -38.27 14.60
CA GLU A 515 -16.76 -38.52 13.31
C GLU A 515 -17.47 -37.28 12.77
N ARG A 516 -18.21 -36.55 13.60
CA ARG A 516 -18.84 -35.28 13.19
C ARG A 516 -17.80 -34.21 12.88
N GLY A 517 -16.78 -34.07 13.73
CA GLY A 517 -15.70 -33.10 13.54
C GLY A 517 -14.91 -33.31 12.25
N GLN A 518 -14.64 -34.56 11.86
CA GLN A 518 -14.04 -34.88 10.56
C GLN A 518 -14.89 -34.39 9.39
N ARG A 519 -16.21 -34.57 9.47
CA ARG A 519 -17.14 -34.12 8.42
C ARG A 519 -17.24 -32.60 8.35
N LEU A 520 -17.26 -31.93 9.51
CA LEU A 520 -17.20 -30.48 9.60
C LEU A 520 -15.90 -29.92 9.02
N MET A 521 -14.76 -30.57 9.25
CA MET A 521 -13.49 -30.17 8.63
C MET A 521 -13.50 -30.36 7.11
N GLU A 522 -14.11 -31.45 6.63
CA GLU A 522 -14.19 -31.73 5.18
C GLU A 522 -15.09 -30.75 4.45
N ILE A 523 -16.26 -30.41 5.01
CA ILE A 523 -17.18 -29.44 4.42
C ILE A 523 -16.63 -28.00 4.46
N MET A 524 -15.67 -27.70 5.33
CA MET A 524 -15.01 -26.38 5.35
C MET A 524 -13.97 -26.21 4.24
N LYS A 525 -13.63 -27.29 3.51
CA LYS A 525 -12.71 -27.18 2.38
C LYS A 525 -13.35 -26.40 1.24
N GLN A 526 -12.53 -25.59 0.58
CA GLN A 526 -12.95 -24.81 -0.56
C GLN A 526 -11.78 -24.64 -1.54
N GLY A 527 -12.08 -24.71 -2.84
CA GLY A 527 -11.12 -24.46 -3.90
C GLY A 527 -10.71 -22.99 -3.97
N GLN A 528 -9.49 -22.74 -4.46
CA GLN A 528 -9.00 -21.40 -4.73
C GLN A 528 -9.76 -20.77 -5.92
N TYR A 529 -10.05 -19.47 -5.84
CA TYR A 529 -10.78 -18.70 -6.87
C TYR A 529 -12.19 -19.22 -7.12
N GLN A 530 -12.79 -19.84 -6.09
CA GLN A 530 -14.17 -20.33 -6.11
C GLN A 530 -14.93 -19.78 -4.91
N PRO A 531 -15.08 -18.44 -4.78
CA PRO A 531 -15.88 -17.87 -3.70
C PRO A 531 -17.34 -18.32 -3.81
N LEU A 532 -17.95 -18.59 -2.66
CA LEU A 532 -19.34 -19.03 -2.56
C LEU A 532 -20.22 -17.87 -2.10
N PRO A 533 -21.37 -17.62 -2.75
CA PRO A 533 -22.38 -16.71 -2.22
C PRO A 533 -22.84 -17.13 -0.82
N VAL A 534 -23.14 -16.14 0.03
CA VAL A 534 -23.47 -16.35 1.45
C VAL A 534 -24.61 -17.36 1.66
N GLU A 535 -25.64 -17.36 0.82
CA GLU A 535 -26.73 -18.33 0.95
C GLU A 535 -26.28 -19.78 0.73
N LYS A 536 -25.30 -20.01 -0.15
CA LYS A 536 -24.73 -21.35 -0.38
C LYS A 536 -23.86 -21.78 0.79
N GLU A 537 -23.09 -20.86 1.35
CA GLU A 537 -22.32 -21.13 2.57
C GLU A 537 -23.24 -21.52 3.73
N VAL A 538 -24.33 -20.76 3.94
CA VAL A 538 -25.32 -21.05 4.99
C VAL A 538 -25.91 -22.45 4.81
N MET A 539 -26.33 -22.82 3.60
CA MET A 539 -26.88 -24.15 3.31
C MET A 539 -25.83 -25.26 3.54
N SER A 540 -24.59 -25.04 3.12
CA SER A 540 -23.48 -25.99 3.32
C SER A 540 -23.19 -26.20 4.82
N ILE A 541 -23.07 -25.13 5.59
CA ILE A 541 -22.79 -25.19 7.03
C ILE A 541 -23.97 -25.82 7.78
N TYR A 542 -25.21 -25.58 7.34
CA TYR A 542 -26.41 -26.19 7.91
C TYR A 542 -26.37 -27.73 7.81
N LEU A 543 -25.90 -28.30 6.69
CA LEU A 543 -25.76 -29.75 6.52
C LEU A 543 -24.88 -30.36 7.61
N GLY A 544 -23.71 -29.77 7.83
CA GLY A 544 -22.73 -30.28 8.80
C GLY A 544 -23.18 -30.09 10.24
N THR A 545 -23.66 -28.90 10.58
CA THR A 545 -23.98 -28.54 11.98
C THR A 545 -25.24 -29.22 12.50
N LYS A 546 -26.19 -29.57 11.62
CA LYS A 546 -27.40 -30.33 11.99
C LYS A 546 -27.24 -31.85 11.85
N GLY A 547 -26.06 -32.34 11.48
CA GLY A 547 -25.76 -33.78 11.41
C GLY A 547 -26.35 -34.49 10.18
N TYR A 548 -26.73 -33.77 9.13
CA TYR A 548 -27.25 -34.37 7.90
C TYR A 548 -26.19 -35.15 7.11
N LEU A 549 -24.91 -34.98 7.45
CA LEU A 549 -23.78 -35.67 6.85
C LEU A 549 -23.30 -36.90 7.64
N ASP A 550 -23.87 -37.17 8.82
CA ASP A 550 -23.34 -38.18 9.76
C ASP A 550 -23.33 -39.61 9.18
N ASP A 551 -24.18 -39.91 8.19
CA ASP A 551 -24.29 -41.17 7.46
C ASP A 551 -23.51 -41.18 6.12
N ILE A 552 -22.92 -40.06 5.72
CA ILE A 552 -22.10 -39.95 4.50
C ILE A 552 -20.64 -40.24 4.82
N ASP A 553 -19.96 -41.01 3.95
CA ASP A 553 -18.51 -41.26 4.04
C ASP A 553 -17.75 -39.94 3.87
N VAL A 554 -16.77 -39.68 4.76
CA VAL A 554 -15.93 -38.48 4.77
C VAL A 554 -15.36 -38.16 3.38
N LYS A 555 -14.89 -39.18 2.64
CA LYS A 555 -14.28 -38.98 1.31
C LYS A 555 -15.25 -38.43 0.27
N LYS A 556 -16.55 -38.56 0.51
CA LYS A 556 -17.62 -38.18 -0.43
C LYS A 556 -18.24 -36.82 -0.10
N ILE A 557 -17.87 -36.19 1.02
CA ILE A 557 -18.53 -34.96 1.50
C ILE A 557 -18.34 -33.80 0.54
N THR A 558 -17.14 -33.59 0.00
CA THR A 558 -16.89 -32.53 -0.99
C THR A 558 -17.70 -32.70 -2.26
N ARG A 559 -17.90 -33.95 -2.70
CA ARG A 559 -18.79 -34.28 -3.84
C ARG A 559 -20.25 -34.06 -3.48
N PHE A 560 -20.68 -34.55 -2.30
CA PHE A 560 -22.03 -34.39 -1.80
C PHE A 560 -22.43 -32.92 -1.71
N GLU A 561 -21.57 -32.07 -1.14
CA GLU A 561 -21.80 -30.63 -1.03
C GLU A 561 -22.00 -30.01 -2.41
N LYS A 562 -21.10 -30.29 -3.35
CA LYS A 562 -21.16 -29.73 -4.70
C LYS A 562 -22.47 -30.11 -5.40
N GLU A 563 -22.78 -31.40 -5.44
CA GLU A 563 -24.01 -31.91 -6.08
C GLU A 563 -25.27 -31.42 -5.36
N PHE A 564 -25.23 -31.28 -4.03
CA PHE A 564 -26.33 -30.73 -3.25
C PHE A 564 -26.59 -29.27 -3.61
N LEU A 565 -25.55 -28.43 -3.69
CA LEU A 565 -25.71 -27.03 -4.07
C LEU A 565 -26.22 -26.87 -5.50
N GLU A 566 -25.77 -27.72 -6.43
CA GLU A 566 -26.29 -27.78 -7.81
C GLU A 566 -27.77 -28.20 -7.84
N PHE A 567 -28.16 -29.18 -7.02
CA PHE A 567 -29.57 -29.59 -6.87
C PHE A 567 -30.44 -28.47 -6.27
N MET A 568 -29.93 -27.77 -5.26
CA MET A 568 -30.64 -26.63 -4.65
C MET A 568 -30.85 -25.52 -5.66
N ASP A 569 -29.85 -25.18 -6.47
CA ASP A 569 -29.98 -24.18 -7.53
C ASP A 569 -31.03 -24.58 -8.59
N ALA A 570 -31.10 -25.87 -8.94
CA ALA A 570 -31.99 -26.36 -10.00
C ALA A 570 -33.44 -26.57 -9.55
N ALA A 571 -33.66 -27.10 -8.34
CA ALA A 571 -34.97 -27.54 -7.87
C ALA A 571 -35.56 -26.70 -6.73
N TYR A 572 -34.72 -25.99 -5.97
CA TYR A 572 -35.10 -25.29 -4.75
C TYR A 572 -34.50 -23.87 -4.65
N ALA A 573 -34.35 -23.17 -5.78
CA ALA A 573 -33.73 -21.85 -5.85
C ALA A 573 -34.35 -20.81 -4.88
N GLN A 574 -35.65 -20.94 -4.58
CA GLN A 574 -36.38 -20.11 -3.63
C GLN A 574 -35.77 -20.11 -2.21
N VAL A 575 -35.09 -21.19 -1.82
CA VAL A 575 -34.42 -21.27 -0.50
C VAL A 575 -33.24 -20.30 -0.46
N GLY A 576 -32.40 -20.29 -1.50
CA GLY A 576 -31.29 -19.36 -1.62
C GLY A 576 -31.75 -17.90 -1.71
N GLU A 577 -32.83 -17.64 -2.47
CA GLU A 577 -33.40 -16.30 -2.60
C GLU A 577 -33.98 -15.77 -1.28
N SER A 578 -34.72 -16.60 -0.52
CA SER A 578 -35.23 -16.24 0.81
C SER A 578 -34.08 -15.92 1.78
N ILE A 579 -33.03 -16.76 1.82
CA ILE A 579 -31.86 -16.50 2.70
C ILE A 579 -31.19 -15.17 2.35
N ARG A 580 -31.01 -14.90 1.05
CA ARG A 580 -30.35 -13.67 0.57
C ARG A 580 -31.15 -12.41 0.90
N THR A 581 -32.47 -12.45 0.68
CA THR A 581 -33.37 -11.30 0.85
C THR A 581 -33.71 -11.04 2.31
N GLU A 582 -34.10 -12.07 3.05
CA GLU A 582 -34.53 -11.95 4.45
C GLU A 582 -33.35 -11.92 5.43
N LYS A 583 -32.16 -12.34 4.99
CA LYS A 583 -30.93 -12.45 5.80
C LYS A 583 -31.07 -13.37 7.03
N LYS A 584 -32.13 -14.18 7.10
CA LYS A 584 -32.45 -15.16 8.15
C LYS A 584 -32.97 -16.45 7.49
N ILE A 585 -32.84 -17.57 8.20
CA ILE A 585 -33.56 -18.80 7.84
C ILE A 585 -34.91 -18.71 8.56
N THR A 586 -36.02 -18.59 7.81
CA THR A 586 -37.36 -18.66 8.40
C THR A 586 -37.77 -20.11 8.64
N ASP A 587 -38.81 -20.33 9.43
CA ASP A 587 -39.36 -21.66 9.68
C ASP A 587 -39.84 -22.33 8.36
N GLU A 588 -40.41 -21.54 7.43
CA GLU A 588 -40.83 -22.01 6.10
C GLU A 588 -39.64 -22.39 5.22
N THR A 589 -38.61 -21.54 5.20
CA THR A 589 -37.35 -21.77 4.48
C THR A 589 -36.63 -23.01 5.04
N GLU A 590 -36.62 -23.16 6.37
CA GLU A 590 -36.01 -24.31 7.04
C GLU A 590 -36.77 -25.60 6.73
N ALA A 591 -38.11 -25.60 6.77
CA ALA A 591 -38.92 -26.77 6.42
C ALA A 591 -38.67 -27.20 4.97
N THR A 592 -38.59 -26.24 4.05
CA THR A 592 -38.28 -26.49 2.63
C THR A 592 -36.87 -27.04 2.46
N LEU A 593 -35.88 -26.45 3.16
CA LEU A 593 -34.49 -26.91 3.15
C LEU A 593 -34.37 -28.34 3.66
N LYS A 594 -35.04 -28.71 4.76
CA LYS A 594 -35.04 -30.08 5.30
C LYS A 594 -35.58 -31.09 4.29
N LYS A 595 -36.73 -30.77 3.68
CA LYS A 595 -37.34 -31.63 2.64
C LYS A 595 -36.40 -31.83 1.44
N ALA A 596 -35.74 -30.76 1.00
CA ALA A 596 -34.78 -30.82 -0.10
C ALA A 596 -33.56 -31.70 0.25
N ILE A 597 -33.04 -31.58 1.48
CA ILE A 597 -31.92 -32.41 1.97
C ILE A 597 -32.29 -33.90 1.97
N GLU A 598 -33.47 -34.26 2.51
CA GLU A 598 -33.94 -35.65 2.55
C GLU A 598 -34.06 -36.24 1.14
N GLN A 599 -34.71 -35.51 0.22
CA GLN A 599 -34.87 -35.93 -1.18
C GLN A 599 -33.51 -36.11 -1.89
N PHE A 600 -32.58 -35.18 -1.67
CA PHE A 600 -31.26 -35.26 -2.27
C PHE A 600 -30.46 -36.44 -1.70
N LYS A 601 -30.50 -36.65 -0.39
CA LYS A 601 -29.81 -37.78 0.26
C LYS A 601 -30.27 -39.13 -0.25
N GLU A 602 -31.58 -39.32 -0.43
CA GLU A 602 -32.11 -40.56 -1.03
C GLU A 602 -31.54 -40.79 -2.44
N THR A 603 -31.48 -39.75 -3.25
CA THR A 603 -30.96 -39.81 -4.62
C THR A 603 -29.45 -40.09 -4.63
N PHE A 604 -28.70 -39.41 -3.78
CA PHE A 604 -27.24 -39.56 -3.67
C PHE A 604 -26.87 -40.97 -3.19
N LEU A 605 -27.50 -41.45 -2.11
CA LEU A 605 -27.25 -42.80 -1.59
C LEU A 605 -27.70 -43.90 -2.56
N ALA A 606 -28.79 -43.70 -3.31
CA ALA A 606 -29.21 -44.63 -4.36
C ALA A 606 -28.20 -44.68 -5.53
N SER A 607 -27.53 -43.57 -5.83
CA SER A 607 -26.47 -43.52 -6.86
C SER A 607 -25.19 -44.25 -6.43
N GLU A 608 -24.96 -44.38 -5.12
CA GLU A 608 -23.79 -45.06 -4.52
C GLU A 608 -24.00 -46.57 -4.35
N GLY A 609 -25.24 -47.03 -4.34
CA GLY A 609 -25.60 -48.45 -4.28
C GLY A 609 -25.55 -49.18 -5.63
N ARG A 610 -25.18 -48.48 -6.71
CA ARG A 610 -24.92 -49.01 -8.06
C ARG A 610 -23.45 -48.86 -8.39
#